data_AF-A0A1F4FGT0-F1
#
_entry.id   AF-A0A1F4FGT0-F1
#
_cell.length_a   1.000
_cell.length_b   1.000
_cell.length_c   1.000
_cell.angle_alpha   90.00
_cell.angle_beta   90.00
_cell.angle_gamma   90.00
#
_symmetry.space_group_name_H-M   'P 1'
#
loop_
_entity.id
_entity.type
_entity.pdbx_description
1 polymer ?
#
loop_
_entity_poly.entity_id
_entity_poly.type
_entity_poly.pdbx_seq_one_letter_code
_entity_poly.pdbx_strand_id
1 'polypeptide(L)'
;MAGADAREAAQALIAGAEPAKQQVSASAEKSGNLSGVGKGIKVASRNDPKHGEMKWIVSDNGDIRGWNEKNALEVTITPSLQSGKANWNCKGYPVDAMPTSCGGRS
;
A
#
# COMPACT_ATOMS: atom_id res chain seq x y z
N MET A 1 19.96 8.56 -12.77
CA MET A 1 19.69 9.03 -11.39
C MET A 1 18.19 8.96 -11.04
N ALA A 2 17.26 9.24 -11.97
CA ALA A 2 15.81 9.11 -11.75
C ALA A 2 15.32 7.76 -11.19
N GLY A 3 15.98 6.65 -11.54
CA GLY A 3 15.59 5.31 -11.05
C GLY A 3 15.85 5.07 -9.56
N ALA A 4 16.83 5.76 -8.94
CA ALA A 4 17.09 5.60 -7.50
C ALA A 4 16.05 6.37 -6.67
N ASP A 5 15.75 7.60 -7.06
CA ASP A 5 14.75 8.44 -6.38
C ASP A 5 13.34 7.84 -6.46
N ALA A 6 12.97 7.25 -7.61
CA ALA A 6 11.69 6.56 -7.78
C ALA A 6 11.58 5.30 -6.91
N ARG A 7 12.68 4.56 -6.71
CA ARG A 7 12.72 3.39 -5.82
C ARG A 7 12.57 3.76 -4.36
N GLU A 8 13.25 4.82 -3.92
CA GLU A 8 13.09 5.34 -2.56
C GLU A 8 11.66 5.87 -2.33
N ALA A 9 11.10 6.59 -3.31
CA ALA A 9 9.71 7.04 -3.27
C ALA A 9 8.72 5.87 -3.19
N ALA A 10 8.96 4.78 -3.94
CA ALA A 10 8.13 3.58 -3.90
C ALA A 10 8.18 2.90 -2.53
N GLN A 11 9.37 2.80 -1.92
CA GLN A 11 9.51 2.27 -0.56
C GLN A 11 8.76 3.13 0.46
N ALA A 12 8.87 4.46 0.36
CA ALA A 12 8.15 5.37 1.23
C ALA A 12 6.62 5.29 1.04
N LEU A 13 6.16 5.13 -0.21
CA LEU A 13 4.75 4.96 -0.54
C LEU A 13 4.17 3.67 0.05
N ILE A 14 4.92 2.55 -0.03
CA ILE A 14 4.53 1.27 0.56
C ILE A 14 4.51 1.37 2.09
N ALA A 15 5.57 1.93 2.69
CA ALA A 15 5.67 2.08 4.14
C ALA A 15 4.57 2.97 4.73
N GLY A 16 4.15 4.01 4.00
CA GLY A 16 3.06 4.88 4.43
C GLY A 16 1.69 4.18 4.48
N ALA A 17 1.53 3.03 3.83
CA ALA A 17 0.30 2.23 3.90
C ALA A 17 0.20 1.36 5.16
N GLU A 18 1.27 1.18 5.93
CA GLU A 18 1.28 0.23 7.06
C GLU A 18 0.25 0.51 8.17
N PRO A 19 -0.07 1.75 8.55
CA PRO A 19 -1.13 2.01 9.53
C PRO A 19 -2.50 1.52 9.06
N ALA A 20 -2.81 1.62 7.76
CA ALA A 20 -4.04 1.05 7.20
C ALA A 20 -3.96 -0.48 7.17
N LYS A 21 -2.81 -1.03 6.81
CA LYS A 21 -2.57 -2.47 6.78
C LYS A 21 -2.81 -3.13 8.13
N GLN A 22 -2.36 -2.49 9.21
CA GLN A 22 -2.59 -2.94 10.58
C GLN A 22 -4.08 -2.91 10.97
N GLN A 23 -4.79 -1.82 10.65
CA GLN A 23 -6.23 -1.70 10.95
C GLN A 23 -7.08 -2.70 10.17
N VAL A 24 -6.80 -2.86 8.87
CA VAL A 24 -7.47 -3.88 8.03
C VAL A 24 -7.17 -5.28 8.57
N SER A 25 -5.92 -5.57 8.93
CA SER A 25 -5.55 -6.90 9.46
C SER A 25 -6.28 -7.20 10.76
N ALA A 26 -6.31 -6.25 11.70
CA ALA A 26 -7.02 -6.42 12.97
C ALA A 26 -8.52 -6.67 12.75
N SER A 27 -9.16 -5.91 11.86
CA SER A 27 -10.57 -6.10 11.51
C SER A 27 -10.84 -7.43 10.82
N ALA A 28 -9.97 -7.84 9.89
CA ALA A 28 -10.09 -9.09 9.15
C ALA A 28 -9.89 -10.31 10.05
N GLU A 29 -8.86 -10.30 10.91
CA GLU A 29 -8.60 -11.38 11.86
C GLU A 29 -9.70 -11.50 12.91
N LYS A 30 -10.25 -10.37 13.38
CA LYS A 30 -11.36 -10.36 14.34
C LYS A 30 -12.67 -10.87 13.75
N SER A 31 -12.95 -10.52 12.49
CA SER A 31 -14.22 -10.87 11.82
C SER A 31 -14.17 -12.19 11.05
N GLY A 32 -12.98 -12.73 10.80
CA GLY A 32 -12.77 -13.92 9.99
C GLY A 32 -13.11 -13.75 8.52
N ASN A 33 -13.32 -12.52 8.02
CA ASN A 33 -13.60 -12.24 6.62
C ASN A 33 -13.08 -10.85 6.21
N LEU A 34 -13.05 -10.55 4.91
CA LEU A 34 -12.61 -9.25 4.37
C LEU A 34 -13.77 -8.28 4.08
N SER A 35 -15.02 -8.68 4.29
CA SER A 35 -16.16 -7.83 3.93
C SER A 35 -16.28 -6.66 4.89
N GLY A 36 -16.07 -5.44 4.39
CA GLY A 36 -16.23 -4.22 5.17
C GLY A 36 -15.08 -3.88 6.10
N VAL A 37 -13.96 -4.63 6.08
CA VAL A 37 -12.80 -4.40 6.96
C VAL A 37 -12.09 -3.08 6.70
N GLY A 38 -12.26 -2.52 5.50
CA GLY A 38 -11.71 -1.22 5.12
C GLY A 38 -12.66 -0.04 5.39
N LYS A 39 -13.92 -0.29 5.75
CA LYS A 39 -14.90 0.77 5.95
C LYS A 39 -14.49 1.70 7.08
N GLY A 40 -14.41 3.00 6.76
CA GLY A 40 -14.06 4.04 7.72
C GLY A 40 -12.56 4.16 8.02
N ILE A 41 -11.70 3.32 7.44
CA ILE A 41 -10.25 3.48 7.54
C ILE A 41 -9.82 4.62 6.63
N LYS A 42 -9.34 5.70 7.24
CA LYS A 42 -8.79 6.85 6.53
C LYS A 42 -7.27 6.86 6.69
N VAL A 43 -6.57 7.12 5.60
CA VAL A 43 -5.13 7.31 5.59
C VAL A 43 -4.86 8.77 5.27
N ALA A 44 -4.12 9.45 6.13
CA ALA A 44 -3.73 10.83 5.87
C ALA A 44 -2.78 10.87 4.68
N SER A 45 -2.96 11.84 3.79
CA SER A 45 -1.93 12.16 2.81
C SER A 45 -0.66 12.60 3.53
N ARG A 46 0.48 12.25 2.96
CA ARG A 46 1.79 12.63 3.49
C ARG A 46 2.52 13.45 2.44
N ASN A 47 2.92 14.66 2.82
CA ASN A 47 3.80 15.45 1.98
C ASN A 47 5.26 15.17 2.36
N ASP A 48 6.01 14.55 1.46
CA ASP A 48 7.43 14.28 1.64
C ASP A 48 8.27 15.32 0.89
N PRO A 49 9.21 16.03 1.55
CA PRO A 49 10.02 17.06 0.89
C PRO A 49 10.83 16.54 -0.31
N LYS A 50 11.27 15.27 -0.27
CA LYS A 50 12.06 14.66 -1.34
C LYS A 50 11.15 14.06 -2.40
N HIS A 51 10.11 13.34 -1.99
CA HIS A 51 9.32 12.48 -2.87
C HIS A 51 7.96 13.08 -3.28
N GLY A 52 7.56 14.23 -2.73
CA GLY A 52 6.28 14.88 -3.01
C GLY A 52 5.11 14.30 -2.23
N GLU A 53 3.89 14.65 -2.65
CA GLU A 53 2.68 14.20 -1.99
C GLU A 53 2.41 12.71 -2.26
N MET A 54 2.14 11.96 -1.19
CA MET A 54 1.71 10.57 -1.22
C MET A 54 0.29 10.49 -0.68
N LYS A 55 -0.57 9.77 -1.39
CA LYS A 55 -1.98 9.60 -1.06
C LYS A 55 -2.31 8.13 -1.00
N TRP A 56 -3.28 7.77 -0.15
CA TRP A 56 -3.79 6.42 -0.07
C TRP A 56 -5.31 6.43 0.12
N ILE A 57 -5.95 5.39 -0.40
CA ILE A 57 -7.36 5.08 -0.15
C ILE A 57 -7.47 3.62 0.27
N VAL A 58 -8.43 3.35 1.14
CA VAL A 58 -8.78 1.99 1.57
C VAL A 58 -10.17 1.68 1.04
N SER A 59 -10.28 0.60 0.28
CA SER A 59 -11.55 0.11 -0.25
C SER A 59 -12.31 -0.67 0.83
N ASP A 60 -13.62 -0.86 0.68
CA ASP A 60 -14.45 -1.55 1.67
C ASP A 60 -13.94 -2.96 2.05
N ASN A 61 -13.32 -3.67 1.10
CA ASN A 61 -12.72 -5.00 1.31
C ASN A 61 -11.30 -4.97 1.90
N GLY A 62 -10.78 -3.78 2.21
CA GLY A 62 -9.44 -3.60 2.77
C GLY A 62 -8.32 -3.45 1.74
N ASP A 63 -8.61 -3.44 0.44
CA ASP A 63 -7.59 -3.11 -0.58
C ASP A 63 -7.10 -1.67 -0.37
N ILE A 64 -5.78 -1.51 -0.26
CA ILE A 64 -5.14 -0.21 -0.10
C ILE A 64 -4.53 0.18 -1.44
N ARG A 65 -4.96 1.30 -2.02
CA ARG A 65 -4.31 1.91 -3.19
C ARG A 65 -3.56 3.14 -2.76
N GLY A 66 -2.28 3.22 -3.11
CA GLY A 66 -1.43 4.37 -2.86
C GLY A 66 -0.88 4.93 -4.16
N TRP A 67 -0.71 6.25 -4.25
CA TRP A 67 -0.07 6.86 -5.41
C TRP A 67 0.80 8.06 -5.03
N ASN A 68 1.78 8.34 -5.86
CA ASN A 68 2.65 9.49 -5.80
C ASN A 68 2.79 10.10 -7.20
N GLU A 69 2.14 11.24 -7.41
CA GLU A 69 2.05 11.89 -8.73
C GLU A 69 3.42 12.37 -9.23
N LYS A 70 4.29 12.85 -8.31
CA LYS A 70 5.62 13.39 -8.64
C LYS A 70 6.51 12.37 -9.36
N ASN A 71 6.46 11.10 -8.92
CA ASN A 71 7.31 10.03 -9.46
C ASN A 71 6.51 9.03 -10.33
N ALA A 72 5.25 9.35 -10.67
CA ALA A 72 4.35 8.48 -11.43
C ALA A 72 4.21 7.06 -10.82
N LEU A 73 4.13 6.97 -9.49
CA LEU A 73 4.04 5.70 -8.79
C LEU A 73 2.59 5.37 -8.41
N GLU A 74 2.24 4.10 -8.53
CA GLU A 74 1.00 3.53 -8.00
C GLU A 74 1.30 2.19 -7.32
N VAL A 75 0.67 1.92 -6.18
CA VAL A 75 0.73 0.62 -5.49
C VAL A 75 -0.68 0.17 -5.12
N THR A 76 -0.92 -1.12 -5.25
CA THR A 76 -2.11 -1.80 -4.74
C THR A 76 -1.66 -2.89 -3.78
N ILE A 77 -2.11 -2.79 -2.53
CA ILE A 77 -1.82 -3.71 -1.44
C ILE A 77 -3.13 -4.41 -1.08
N THR A 78 -3.22 -5.69 -1.40
CA THR A 78 -4.44 -6.49 -1.29
C THR A 78 -4.35 -7.45 -0.12
N PRO A 79 -5.30 -7.41 0.83
CA PRO A 79 -5.38 -8.37 1.90
C PRO A 79 -5.96 -9.69 1.42
N SER A 80 -5.57 -10.76 2.10
CA SER A 80 -6.12 -12.11 1.99
C SER A 80 -6.21 -12.68 3.39
N LEU A 81 -7.18 -13.55 3.66
CA LEU A 81 -7.25 -14.28 4.91
C LEU A 81 -6.84 -15.73 4.67
N GLN A 82 -5.79 -16.16 5.36
CA GLN A 82 -5.28 -17.52 5.31
C GLN A 82 -5.18 -18.05 6.73
N SER A 83 -5.89 -19.14 7.04
CA SER A 83 -5.90 -19.74 8.38
C SER A 83 -6.21 -18.76 9.51
N GLY A 84 -7.13 -17.82 9.27
CA GLY A 84 -7.51 -16.79 10.25
C GLY A 84 -6.49 -15.68 10.45
N LYS A 85 -5.45 -15.61 9.60
CA LYS A 85 -4.43 -14.55 9.61
C LYS A 85 -4.46 -13.73 8.34
N ALA A 86 -4.24 -12.41 8.49
CA ALA A 86 -4.17 -11.51 7.36
C ALA A 86 -2.83 -11.66 6.65
N ASN A 87 -2.86 -12.06 5.38
CA ASN A 87 -1.73 -12.08 4.47
C ASN A 87 -1.90 -11.01 3.39
N TRP A 88 -0.79 -10.49 2.88
CA TRP A 88 -0.80 -9.33 2.01
C TRP A 88 -0.04 -9.58 0.73
N ASN A 89 -0.63 -9.16 -0.39
CA ASN A 89 0.04 -9.09 -1.69
C ASN A 89 0.21 -7.64 -2.12
N CYS A 90 1.33 -7.30 -2.73
CA CYS A 90 1.61 -5.95 -3.21
C CYS A 90 1.92 -5.99 -4.71
N LYS A 91 1.31 -5.07 -5.47
CA LYS A 91 1.64 -4.84 -6.87
C LYS A 91 1.83 -3.35 -7.08
N GLY A 92 2.94 -2.95 -7.68
CA GLY A 92 3.23 -1.56 -7.97
C GLY A 92 3.63 -1.29 -9.41
N TYR A 93 3.50 -0.04 -9.80
CA TYR A 93 3.88 0.51 -11.09
C TYR A 93 4.66 1.83 -10.90
N PRO A 94 5.73 2.09 -11.69
CA PRO A 94 6.29 1.20 -12.71
C PRO A 94 7.18 0.11 -12.08
N VAL A 95 7.28 -1.04 -12.74
CA VAL A 95 7.90 -2.26 -12.17
C VAL A 95 9.41 -2.15 -11.92
N ASP A 96 10.09 -1.20 -12.54
CA ASP A 96 11.52 -0.93 -12.39
C ASP A 96 11.84 -0.05 -11.16
N ALA A 97 10.84 0.68 -10.67
CA ALA A 97 10.90 1.46 -9.43
C ALA A 97 10.44 0.65 -8.20
N MET A 98 9.74 -0.48 -8.40
CA MET A 98 9.18 -1.25 -7.30
C MET A 98 10.19 -2.24 -6.68
N PRO A 99 10.08 -2.52 -5.37
CA PRO A 99 10.77 -3.66 -4.78
C PRO A 99 10.15 -4.97 -5.29
N THR A 100 10.92 -6.06 -5.25
CA THR A 100 10.45 -7.41 -5.64
C THR A 100 9.23 -7.85 -4.84
N SER A 101 9.14 -7.46 -3.58
CA SER A 101 7.98 -7.70 -2.71
C SER A 101 6.68 -7.00 -3.17
N CYS A 102 6.78 -6.05 -4.10
CA CYS A 102 5.64 -5.36 -4.69
C CYS A 102 5.57 -5.49 -6.22
N GLY A 103 6.04 -6.62 -6.75
CA GLY A 103 5.99 -6.91 -8.19
C GLY A 103 7.09 -6.25 -9.02
N GLY A 104 8.12 -5.70 -8.37
CA GLY A 104 9.29 -5.17 -9.05
C GLY A 104 10.18 -6.24 -9.67
N ARG A 105 10.97 -5.85 -10.68
CA ARG A 105 11.97 -6.74 -11.31
C ARG A 105 13.24 -6.80 -10.46
N SER A 106 13.74 -8.01 -10.23
CA SER A 106 15.03 -8.30 -9.58
C SER A 106 16.21 -7.98 -10.50
#